data_AF-A0A450Y8U8-F1
#
_entry.id   AF-A0A450Y8U8-F1
#
_cell.length_a   1.000
_cell.length_b   1.000
_cell.length_c   1.000
_cell.angle_alpha   90.00
_cell.angle_beta   90.00
_cell.angle_gamma   90.00
#
_symmetry.space_group_name_H-M   'P 1'
#
loop_
_entity.id
_entity.type
_entity.pdbx_description
1 polymer ?
#
loop_
_entity_poly.entity_id
_entity_poly.type
_entity_poly.pdbx_seq_one_letter_code
_entity_poly.pdbx_strand_id
1 'polypeptide(L)'
;MPENTTQELEKTVVEKISKLLNVEYLPPLSPSEIKALYKALPGYQAVTDDTARLVEKHGRTLNLDPAVLADLDQGLADVHRLEPAERALEKLYLSVYHQRLQATSRCMGGMYDTARRVRDFAEAYPGIAEESKFLLDFMKAFRPGRKKEKKEKGTGGESSPQS
;
A
#
# COMPACT_ATOMS: atom_id res chain seq x y z
N MET A 1 -18.10 27.42 0.70
CA MET A 1 -18.03 26.80 -0.64
C MET A 1 -16.58 26.42 -1.00
N PRO A 2 -15.92 25.46 -0.33
CA PRO A 2 -14.53 25.06 -0.68
C PRO A 2 -14.41 23.79 -1.54
N GLU A 3 -15.50 23.05 -1.78
CA GLU A 3 -15.42 21.72 -2.41
C GLU A 3 -15.04 21.76 -3.89
N ASN A 4 -15.43 22.80 -4.63
CA ASN A 4 -15.16 22.89 -6.08
C ASN A 4 -13.67 23.10 -6.40
N THR A 5 -12.96 23.89 -5.59
CA THR A 5 -11.54 24.20 -5.83
C THR A 5 -10.63 23.01 -5.58
N THR A 6 -10.97 22.16 -4.61
CA THR A 6 -10.21 20.94 -4.29
C THR A 6 -10.36 19.88 -5.39
N GLN A 7 -11.57 19.71 -5.94
CA GLN A 7 -11.83 18.75 -7.02
C GLN A 7 -11.11 19.09 -8.33
N GLU A 8 -11.00 20.38 -8.68
CA GLU A 8 -10.24 20.82 -9.86
C GLU A 8 -8.74 20.57 -9.71
N LEU A 9 -8.19 20.75 -8.50
CA LEU A 9 -6.79 20.46 -8.19
C LEU A 9 -6.51 18.96 -8.25
N GLU A 10 -7.37 18.12 -7.69
CA GLU A 10 -7.24 16.67 -7.73
C GLU A 10 -7.25 16.13 -9.17
N LYS A 11 -8.19 16.61 -10.01
CA LYS A 11 -8.23 16.25 -11.44
C LYS A 11 -6.93 16.65 -12.15
N THR A 12 -6.44 17.85 -11.90
CA THR A 12 -5.19 18.35 -12.50
C THR A 12 -3.97 17.51 -12.10
N VAL A 13 -3.92 17.00 -10.86
CA VAL A 13 -2.84 16.14 -10.39
C VAL A 13 -2.92 14.76 -11.03
N VAL A 14 -4.11 14.16 -11.06
CA VAL A 14 -4.33 12.85 -11.68
C VAL A 14 -3.94 12.89 -13.16
N GLU A 15 -4.36 13.91 -13.91
CA GLU A 15 -3.99 14.07 -15.32
C GLU A 15 -2.47 14.17 -15.54
N LYS A 16 -1.75 14.88 -14.67
CA LYS A 16 -0.29 15.00 -14.75
C LYS A 16 0.41 13.66 -14.47
N ILE A 17 -0.08 12.90 -13.49
CA ILE A 17 0.46 11.58 -13.14
C ILE A 17 0.16 10.59 -14.26
N SER A 18 -1.05 10.59 -14.82
CA SER A 18 -1.43 9.77 -15.98
C SER A 18 -0.51 10.00 -17.17
N LYS A 19 -0.22 11.27 -17.50
CA LYS A 19 0.74 11.64 -18.55
C LYS A 19 2.16 11.15 -18.24
N LEU A 20 2.62 11.30 -16.99
CA LEU A 20 3.95 10.85 -16.58
C LEU A 20 4.13 9.33 -16.72
N LEU A 21 3.09 8.57 -16.39
CA LEU A 21 3.10 7.11 -16.42
C LEU A 21 2.67 6.52 -17.77
N ASN A 22 2.31 7.37 -18.74
CA ASN A 22 1.76 6.96 -20.03
C ASN A 22 0.55 6.00 -19.89
N VAL A 23 -0.34 6.33 -18.96
CA VAL A 23 -1.58 5.60 -18.69
C VAL A 23 -2.78 6.52 -18.88
N GLU A 24 -3.90 5.94 -19.32
CA GLU A 24 -5.17 6.66 -19.38
C GLU A 24 -5.86 6.61 -18.02
N TYR A 25 -6.45 7.73 -17.59
CA TYR A 25 -7.30 7.73 -16.40
C TYR A 25 -8.70 7.27 -16.78
N LEU A 26 -9.02 6.02 -16.42
CA LEU A 26 -10.34 5.43 -16.63
C LEU A 26 -11.15 5.44 -15.32
N PRO A 27 -12.49 5.53 -15.41
CA PRO A 27 -13.33 5.36 -14.22
C PRO A 27 -13.12 3.97 -13.62
N PRO A 28 -13.14 3.84 -12.28
CA PRO A 28 -12.98 2.56 -11.63
C PRO A 28 -14.11 1.61 -12.04
N LEU A 29 -13.75 0.38 -12.35
CA LEU A 29 -14.72 -0.68 -12.62
C LEU A 29 -15.55 -0.97 -11.35
N SER A 30 -16.82 -1.29 -11.54
CA SER A 30 -17.68 -1.76 -10.47
C SER A 30 -17.22 -3.14 -9.96
N PRO A 31 -17.51 -3.49 -8.70
CA PRO A 31 -17.16 -4.82 -8.17
C PRO A 31 -17.72 -5.99 -8.99
N SER A 32 -18.88 -5.80 -9.61
CA SER A 32 -19.52 -6.79 -10.49
C SER A 32 -18.74 -7.01 -11.79
N GLU A 33 -18.26 -5.93 -12.41
CA GLU A 33 -17.43 -5.97 -13.63
C GLU A 33 -16.09 -6.65 -13.34
N ILE A 34 -15.43 -6.27 -12.23
CA ILE A 34 -14.17 -6.90 -11.80
C ILE A 34 -14.37 -8.40 -11.60
N LYS A 35 -15.44 -8.81 -10.90
CA LYS A 35 -15.74 -10.23 -10.65
C LYS A 35 -16.00 -11.00 -11.95
N ALA A 36 -16.68 -10.38 -12.92
CA ALA A 36 -16.93 -11.00 -14.22
C ALA A 36 -15.61 -11.24 -14.98
N LEU A 37 -14.73 -10.23 -15.02
CA LEU A 37 -13.41 -10.33 -15.64
C LEU A 37 -12.54 -11.38 -14.93
N TYR A 38 -12.50 -11.37 -13.61
CA TYR A 38 -11.69 -12.32 -12.84
C TYR A 38 -12.15 -13.78 -13.03
N LYS A 39 -13.47 -14.02 -13.12
CA LYS A 39 -14.01 -15.36 -13.42
C LYS A 39 -13.64 -15.82 -14.84
N ALA A 40 -13.58 -14.90 -15.79
CA ALA A 40 -13.24 -15.20 -17.17
C ALA A 40 -11.73 -15.41 -17.37
N LEU A 41 -10.88 -14.78 -16.55
CA LEU A 41 -9.44 -14.70 -16.73
C LEU A 41 -8.55 -15.29 -15.59
N PRO A 42 -8.90 -16.38 -14.87
CA PRO A 42 -7.97 -16.97 -13.89
C PRO A 42 -6.73 -17.54 -14.59
N GLY A 43 -5.55 -17.04 -14.26
CA GLY A 43 -4.29 -17.51 -14.86
C GLY A 43 -4.13 -17.16 -16.35
N TYR A 44 -4.97 -16.25 -16.86
CA TYR A 44 -5.05 -15.94 -18.29
C TYR A 44 -3.74 -15.43 -18.87
N GLN A 45 -2.99 -14.58 -18.16
CA GLN A 45 -1.74 -14.00 -18.66
C GLN A 45 -0.73 -15.07 -19.11
N ALA A 46 -0.56 -16.15 -18.34
CA ALA A 46 0.33 -17.25 -18.74
C ALA A 46 -0.18 -17.98 -20.00
N VAL A 47 -1.49 -18.19 -20.11
CA VAL A 47 -2.11 -18.81 -21.29
C VAL A 47 -2.03 -17.88 -22.51
N THR A 48 -2.18 -16.58 -22.33
CA THR A 48 -2.03 -15.56 -23.37
C THR A 48 -0.60 -15.54 -23.90
N ASP A 49 0.40 -15.57 -23.02
CA ASP A 49 1.82 -15.64 -23.41
C ASP A 49 2.13 -16.92 -24.21
N ASP A 50 1.61 -18.07 -23.75
CA ASP A 50 1.74 -19.35 -24.48
C ASP A 50 1.04 -19.32 -25.83
N THR A 51 -0.14 -18.69 -25.90
CA THR A 51 -0.91 -18.53 -27.12
C THR A 51 -0.18 -17.61 -28.10
N ALA A 52 0.38 -16.50 -27.64
CA ALA A 52 1.18 -15.59 -28.46
C ALA A 52 2.39 -16.33 -29.07
N ARG A 53 3.11 -17.14 -28.27
CA ARG A 53 4.20 -18.00 -28.76
C ARG A 53 3.74 -19.02 -29.80
N LEU A 54 2.58 -19.64 -29.59
CA LEU A 54 2.00 -20.60 -30.54
C LEU A 54 1.65 -19.92 -31.86
N VAL A 55 1.03 -18.75 -31.79
CA VAL A 55 0.59 -17.94 -32.94
C VAL A 55 1.79 -17.43 -33.72
N GLU A 56 2.86 -16.98 -33.07
CA GLU A 56 4.10 -16.58 -33.74
C GLU A 56 4.70 -17.75 -34.55
N LYS A 57 4.71 -18.95 -33.97
CA LYS A 57 5.30 -20.14 -34.58
C LYS A 57 4.43 -20.80 -35.66
N HIS A 58 3.12 -20.81 -35.46
CA HIS A 58 2.17 -21.61 -36.26
C HIS A 58 1.02 -20.80 -36.86
N GLY A 59 0.99 -19.47 -36.70
CA GLY A 59 -0.14 -18.62 -37.12
C GLY A 59 -0.49 -18.75 -38.60
N ARG A 60 0.50 -18.91 -39.48
CA ARG A 60 0.28 -19.17 -40.91
C ARG A 60 -0.37 -20.52 -41.17
N THR A 61 -0.01 -21.55 -40.40
CA THR A 61 -0.59 -22.89 -40.50
C THR A 61 -2.01 -22.92 -39.95
N LEU A 62 -2.29 -22.12 -38.91
CA LEU A 62 -3.60 -22.00 -38.30
C LEU A 62 -4.57 -21.14 -39.13
N ASN A 63 -4.09 -20.43 -40.16
CA ASN A 63 -4.88 -19.56 -41.02
C ASN A 63 -5.80 -18.61 -40.21
N LEU A 64 -5.25 -18.02 -39.16
CA LEU A 64 -5.99 -17.11 -38.28
C LEU A 64 -6.34 -15.82 -39.03
N ASP A 65 -7.50 -15.28 -38.73
CA ASP A 65 -7.93 -13.99 -39.25
C ASP A 65 -6.93 -12.90 -38.78
N PRO A 66 -6.47 -12.00 -39.67
CA PRO A 66 -5.60 -10.88 -39.29
C PRO A 66 -6.13 -10.04 -38.11
N ALA A 67 -7.44 -9.91 -37.96
CA ALA A 67 -8.05 -9.20 -36.84
C ALA A 67 -7.78 -9.91 -35.49
N VAL A 68 -7.84 -11.24 -35.46
CA VAL A 68 -7.55 -12.02 -34.24
C VAL A 68 -6.09 -11.88 -33.84
N LEU A 69 -5.18 -11.84 -34.82
CA LEU A 69 -3.76 -11.59 -34.57
C LEU A 69 -3.53 -10.19 -34.01
N ALA A 70 -4.16 -9.17 -34.61
CA ALA A 70 -4.05 -7.80 -34.16
C ALA A 70 -4.59 -7.61 -32.73
N ASP A 71 -5.73 -8.23 -32.40
CA ASP A 71 -6.30 -8.16 -31.06
C ASP A 71 -5.39 -8.80 -30.00
N LEU A 72 -4.78 -9.95 -30.33
CA LEU A 72 -3.85 -10.63 -29.43
C LEU A 72 -2.57 -9.80 -29.20
N ASP A 73 -1.97 -9.30 -30.28
CA ASP A 73 -0.75 -8.49 -30.23
C ASP A 73 -0.98 -7.18 -29.47
N GLN A 74 -2.09 -6.49 -29.75
CA GLN A 74 -2.44 -5.23 -29.09
C GLN A 74 -2.75 -5.46 -27.61
N GLY A 75 -3.53 -6.49 -27.27
CA GLY A 75 -3.83 -6.83 -25.89
C GLY A 75 -2.57 -7.15 -25.07
N LEU A 76 -1.64 -7.92 -25.64
CA LEU A 76 -0.37 -8.24 -24.99
C LEU A 76 0.52 -6.99 -24.82
N ALA A 77 0.58 -6.14 -25.85
CA ALA A 77 1.30 -4.87 -25.78
C ALA A 77 0.75 -3.96 -24.68
N ASP A 78 -0.57 -3.88 -24.54
CA ASP A 78 -1.20 -3.09 -23.48
C ASP A 78 -0.91 -3.64 -22.08
N VAL A 79 -0.97 -4.96 -21.88
CA VAL A 79 -0.59 -5.58 -20.60
C VAL A 79 0.87 -5.25 -20.25
N HIS A 80 1.80 -5.44 -21.17
CA HIS A 80 3.22 -5.14 -20.95
C HIS A 80 3.50 -3.65 -20.71
N ARG A 81 2.71 -2.76 -21.33
CA ARG A 81 2.80 -1.32 -21.11
C ARG A 81 2.28 -0.91 -19.73
N LEU A 82 1.19 -1.54 -19.25
CA LEU A 82 0.50 -1.15 -18.02
C LEU A 82 1.11 -1.77 -16.76
N GLU A 83 1.58 -3.02 -16.82
CA GLU A 83 2.08 -3.78 -15.66
C GLU A 83 3.22 -3.08 -14.88
N PRO A 84 4.23 -2.45 -15.52
CA PRO A 84 5.27 -1.73 -14.79
C PRO A 84 4.74 -0.52 -14.03
N ALA A 85 3.79 0.22 -14.63
CA ALA A 85 3.18 1.39 -14.01
C ALA A 85 2.33 1.00 -12.80
N GLU A 86 1.53 -0.07 -12.93
CA GLU A 86 0.74 -0.65 -11.83
C GLU A 86 1.65 -1.02 -10.65
N ARG A 87 2.71 -1.80 -10.89
CA ARG A 87 3.65 -2.23 -9.85
C ARG A 87 4.36 -1.05 -9.18
N ALA A 88 4.72 -0.02 -9.94
CA ALA A 88 5.35 1.17 -9.40
C ALA A 88 4.39 1.96 -8.49
N LEU A 89 3.14 2.12 -8.92
CA LEU A 89 2.09 2.79 -8.15
C LEU A 89 1.76 2.05 -6.86
N GLU A 90 1.68 0.72 -6.88
CA GLU A 90 1.46 -0.10 -5.67
C GLU A 90 2.59 0.10 -4.65
N LYS A 91 3.85 0.00 -5.09
CA LYS A 91 5.01 0.21 -4.21
C LYS A 91 5.05 1.62 -3.64
N LEU A 92 4.71 2.62 -4.46
CA LEU A 92 4.67 4.01 -4.02
C LEU A 92 3.56 4.21 -2.99
N TYR A 93 2.36 3.68 -3.25
CA TYR A 93 1.25 3.70 -2.30
C TYR A 93 1.65 3.09 -0.96
N LEU A 94 2.26 1.89 -0.96
CA LEU A 94 2.74 1.23 0.25
C LEU A 94 3.81 2.05 0.98
N SER A 95 4.74 2.66 0.24
CA SER A 95 5.76 3.54 0.83
C SER A 95 5.13 4.74 1.54
N VAL A 96 4.22 5.45 0.88
CA VAL A 96 3.52 6.61 1.47
C VAL A 96 2.69 6.18 2.67
N TYR A 97 2.00 5.03 2.57
CA TYR A 97 1.28 4.44 3.68
C TYR A 97 2.20 4.18 4.88
N HIS A 98 3.36 3.56 4.68
CA HIS A 98 4.33 3.30 5.74
C HIS A 98 4.92 4.56 6.34
N GLN A 99 5.25 5.57 5.53
CA GLN A 99 5.71 6.87 6.02
C GLN A 99 4.66 7.53 6.91
N ARG A 100 3.39 7.47 6.52
CA ARG A 100 2.28 7.96 7.34
C ARG A 100 2.18 7.19 8.67
N LEU A 101 2.30 5.87 8.66
CA LEU A 101 2.32 5.07 9.89
C LEU A 101 3.48 5.45 10.81
N GLN A 102 4.68 5.65 10.25
CA GLN A 102 5.86 6.10 11.01
C GLN A 102 5.64 7.49 11.61
N ALA A 103 5.04 8.41 10.84
CA ALA A 103 4.67 9.74 11.34
C ALA A 103 3.67 9.64 12.50
N THR A 104 2.61 8.86 12.35
CA THR A 104 1.62 8.61 13.41
C THR A 104 2.27 8.00 14.65
N SER A 105 3.20 7.06 14.48
CA SER A 105 3.95 6.47 15.60
C SER A 105 4.80 7.51 16.36
N ARG A 106 5.45 8.45 15.64
CA ARG A 106 6.17 9.57 16.26
C ARG A 106 5.22 10.48 17.04
N CYS A 107 4.05 10.81 16.47
CA CYS A 107 3.02 11.57 17.19
C CYS A 107 2.59 10.87 18.48
N MET A 108 2.39 9.54 18.44
CA MET A 108 2.06 8.76 19.62
C MET A 108 3.15 8.85 20.70
N GLY A 109 4.44 8.83 20.30
CA GLY A 109 5.56 9.09 21.22
C GLY A 109 5.45 10.44 21.93
N GLY A 110 5.21 11.51 21.16
CA GLY A 110 4.97 12.84 21.72
C GLY A 110 3.75 12.91 22.64
N MET A 111 2.68 12.18 22.33
CA MET A 111 1.50 12.06 23.19
C MET A 111 1.82 11.38 24.52
N TYR A 112 2.62 10.31 24.54
CA TYR A 112 3.09 9.68 25.78
C TYR A 112 3.90 10.65 26.64
N ASP A 113 4.83 11.38 26.04
CA ASP A 113 5.68 12.33 26.76
C ASP A 113 4.87 13.50 27.30
N THR A 114 3.94 14.03 26.51
CA THR A 114 3.01 15.08 26.93
C THR A 114 2.14 14.61 28.10
N ALA A 115 1.54 13.42 27.99
CA ALA A 115 0.72 12.84 29.06
C ALA A 115 1.53 12.55 30.33
N ARG A 116 2.83 12.26 30.21
CA ARG A 116 3.74 12.15 31.36
C ARG A 116 3.94 13.51 32.02
N ARG A 117 4.27 14.55 31.24
CA ARG A 117 4.47 15.91 31.77
C ARG A 117 3.21 16.47 32.42
N VAL A 118 2.04 16.28 31.82
CA VAL A 118 0.76 16.68 32.43
C VAL A 118 0.60 16.07 33.82
N ARG A 119 0.94 14.79 33.99
CA ARG A 119 0.88 14.13 35.31
C ARG A 119 1.90 14.69 36.29
N ASP A 120 3.13 14.97 35.84
CA ASP A 120 4.18 15.54 36.69
C ASP A 120 3.80 16.93 37.24
N PHE A 121 3.00 17.72 36.49
CA PHE A 121 2.59 19.08 36.85
C PHE A 121 1.16 19.19 37.39
N ALA A 122 0.39 18.10 37.43
CA ALA A 122 -1.02 18.12 37.78
C ALA A 122 -1.31 18.65 39.20
N GLU A 123 -0.41 18.42 40.15
CA GLU A 123 -0.56 18.91 41.52
C GLU A 123 -0.30 20.42 41.63
N ALA A 124 0.69 20.94 40.89
CA ALA A 124 1.06 22.35 40.90
C ALA A 124 0.11 23.22 40.05
N TYR A 125 -0.45 22.64 38.98
CA TYR A 125 -1.34 23.33 38.03
C TYR A 125 -2.53 22.44 37.66
N PRO A 126 -3.58 22.38 38.52
CA PRO A 126 -4.72 21.49 38.32
C PRO A 126 -5.46 21.69 37.00
N GLY A 127 -5.56 22.94 36.51
CA GLY A 127 -6.23 23.26 35.24
C GLY A 127 -5.62 22.55 34.03
N ILE A 128 -4.30 22.30 34.02
CA ILE A 128 -3.63 21.56 32.93
C ILE A 128 -4.10 20.10 32.88
N ALA A 129 -4.35 19.49 34.05
CA ALA A 129 -4.84 18.12 34.13
C ALA A 129 -6.30 18.01 33.67
N GLU A 130 -7.14 19.01 33.99
CA GLU A 130 -8.53 19.08 33.54
C GLU A 130 -8.64 19.24 32.03
N GLU A 131 -7.92 20.19 31.45
CA GLU A 131 -7.90 20.43 29.99
C GLU A 131 -7.33 19.25 29.20
N SER A 132 -6.36 18.54 29.79
CA SER A 132 -5.70 17.39 29.16
C SER A 132 -6.38 16.05 29.41
N LYS A 133 -7.59 16.04 29.99
CA LYS A 133 -8.30 14.79 30.34
C LYS A 133 -8.47 13.84 29.17
N PHE A 134 -8.78 14.36 27.97
CA PHE A 134 -8.93 13.56 26.74
C PHE A 134 -7.67 12.72 26.44
N LEU A 135 -6.49 13.32 26.62
CA LEU A 135 -5.22 12.68 26.39
C LEU A 135 -4.97 11.62 27.47
N LEU A 136 -5.18 11.96 28.74
CA LEU A 136 -4.96 11.04 29.86
C LEU A 136 -5.87 9.80 29.77
N ASP A 137 -7.14 9.99 29.42
CA ASP A 137 -8.12 8.91 29.22
C ASP A 137 -7.71 8.02 28.04
N PHE A 138 -7.29 8.62 26.92
CA PHE A 138 -6.76 7.88 25.79
C PHE A 138 -5.51 7.04 26.17
N MET A 139 -4.55 7.62 26.90
CA MET A 139 -3.36 6.89 27.35
C MET A 139 -3.68 5.74 28.32
N LYS A 140 -4.77 5.86 29.09
CA LYS A 140 -5.24 4.79 29.98
C LYS A 140 -5.78 3.60 29.20
N ALA A 141 -6.53 3.85 28.13
CA ALA A 141 -7.08 2.80 27.26
C ALA A 141 -5.99 2.12 26.39
N PHE A 142 -5.00 2.88 25.94
CA PHE A 142 -3.97 2.42 24.98
C PHE A 142 -2.57 2.32 25.60
N ARG A 143 -2.48 1.83 26.85
CA ARG A 143 -1.18 1.61 27.48
C ARG A 143 -0.36 0.61 26.65
N PRO A 144 0.86 0.97 26.22
CA PRO A 144 1.74 0.04 25.54
C PRO A 144 2.07 -1.03 26.57
N GLY A 145 1.82 -2.30 26.23
CA GLY A 145 2.17 -3.42 27.10
C GLY A 145 3.63 -3.26 27.53
N ARG A 146 3.92 -3.47 28.82
CA ARG A 146 5.29 -3.40 29.36
C ARG A 146 6.22 -4.11 28.38
N LYS A 147 7.14 -3.35 27.76
CA LYS A 147 8.26 -3.92 27.01
C LYS A 147 8.88 -4.94 27.95
N LYS A 148 8.75 -6.24 27.64
CA LYS A 148 9.50 -7.28 28.36
C LYS A 148 10.96 -6.90 28.18
N GLU A 149 11.59 -6.43 29.25
CA GLU A 149 13.05 -6.33 29.31
C GLU A 149 13.58 -7.70 28.90
N LYS A 150 14.31 -7.75 27.79
CA LYS A 150 15.16 -8.89 27.51
C LYS A 150 16.17 -8.90 28.65
N LYS A 151 15.97 -9.75 29.64
CA LYS A 151 17.04 -10.14 30.54
C LYS A 151 18.16 -10.68 29.65
N GLU A 152 19.28 -9.96 29.63
CA GLU A 152 20.55 -10.51 29.18
C GLU A 152 20.76 -11.80 29.98
N LYS A 153 20.71 -12.95 29.30
CA LYS A 153 21.22 -14.18 29.87
C LYS A 153 22.73 -14.01 29.93
N GLY A 154 23.20 -13.65 31.12
CA GLY A 154 24.60 -13.70 31.48
C GLY A 154 25.18 -15.09 31.19
N THR A 155 26.37 -15.04 30.61
CA THR A 155 27.37 -16.09 30.44
C THR A 155 27.64 -16.91 31.71
N GLY A 156 27.87 -18.22 31.53
CA GLY A 156 28.46 -19.15 32.50
C GLY A 156 27.82 -20.54 32.40
N GLY A 157 28.49 -21.61 31.98
CA GLY A 157 29.90 -21.81 31.68
C GLY A 157 30.12 -23.03 30.77
N GLU A 158 31.39 -23.18 30.39
CA GLU A 158 31.95 -24.29 29.61
C GLU A 158 31.63 -25.68 30.19
N SER A 159 31.34 -26.62 29.30
CA SER A 159 32.07 -27.89 29.21
C SER A 159 31.71 -28.62 27.91
N SER A 160 32.55 -28.46 26.89
CA SER A 160 32.86 -29.57 25.94
C SER A 160 33.97 -30.42 26.60
N PRO A 161 34.29 -31.67 26.16
CA PRO A 161 34.10 -32.19 24.80
C PRO A 161 33.81 -33.72 24.65
N GLN A 162 33.75 -34.13 23.37
CA GLN A 162 33.99 -35.48 22.78
C GLN A 162 32.88 -36.55 22.97
N SER A 163 32.51 -37.34 21.96
CA SER A 163 33.19 -37.79 20.73
C SER A 163 32.27 -37.84 19.51
#